data_AF-A0A7C3FFW9-F1
#
_entry.id   AF-A0A7C3FFW9-F1
#
_cell.length_a   1.000
_cell.length_b   1.000
_cell.length_c   1.000
_cell.angle_alpha   90.00
_cell.angle_beta   90.00
_cell.angle_gamma   90.00
#
_symmetry.space_group_name_H-M   'P 1'
#
loop_
_entity.id
_entity.type
_entity.pdbx_description
1 polymer ?
#
loop_
_entity_poly.entity_id
_entity_poly.type
_entity_poly.pdbx_seq_one_letter_code
_entity_poly.pdbx_strand_id
1 'polypeptide(L)'
;VEESGIEVNAERLVGVYDANRVESALPLFHAYKLVFLCKRIGGELRSSEETLEARFFPLDELPSRLSAFRTTPRHIIDAIEARGAPGCETKFD
;
A
#
# COMPACT_ATOMS: atom_id res chain seq x y z
N VAL A 1 9.40 5.80 7.39
CA VAL A 1 10.29 5.62 8.56
C VAL A 1 9.50 5.44 9.86
N GLU A 2 8.51 6.27 10.18
CA GLU A 2 7.80 6.22 11.48
C GLU A 2 7.15 4.86 11.80
N GLU A 3 6.34 4.30 10.90
CA GLU A 3 5.61 3.03 11.15
C GLU A 3 6.45 1.76 11.02
N SER A 4 7.51 1.77 10.19
CA SER A 4 8.24 0.53 9.84
C SER A 4 9.74 0.58 10.09
N GLY A 5 10.31 1.75 10.38
CA GLY A 5 11.76 1.99 10.43
C GLY A 5 12.48 1.97 9.07
N ILE A 6 11.78 1.66 7.98
CA ILE A 6 12.39 1.61 6.65
C ILE A 6 12.45 3.01 6.02
N GLU A 7 13.62 3.35 5.49
CA GLU A 7 13.87 4.52 4.67
C GLU A 7 13.68 4.17 3.20
N VAL A 8 12.90 4.98 2.50
CA VAL A 8 12.53 4.73 1.11
C VAL A 8 12.60 5.98 0.27
N ASN A 9 12.88 5.80 -1.03
CA ASN A 9 12.61 6.79 -2.06
C ASN A 9 11.30 6.42 -2.79
N ALA A 10 10.37 7.37 -2.91
CA ALA A 10 9.14 7.16 -3.68
C ALA A 10 9.46 7.32 -5.17
N GLU A 11 9.32 6.25 -5.96
CA GLU A 11 9.75 6.24 -7.36
C GLU A 11 8.60 6.50 -8.33
N ARG A 12 7.40 5.99 -8.02
CA ARG A 12 6.24 6.11 -8.91
C ARG A 12 4.92 6.02 -8.15
N LEU A 13 3.92 6.76 -8.63
CA LEU A 13 2.52 6.59 -8.21
C LEU A 13 1.92 5.36 -8.92
N VAL A 14 1.50 4.36 -8.14
CA VAL A 14 0.84 3.14 -8.65
C VAL A 14 -0.61 3.44 -9.00
N GLY A 15 -1.30 4.18 -8.13
CA GLY A 15 -2.69 4.54 -8.39
C GLY A 15 -3.28 5.51 -7.38
N VAL A 16 -4.41 6.08 -7.78
CA VAL A 16 -5.28 6.95 -6.99
C VAL A 16 -6.65 6.28 -6.94
N TYR A 17 -7.10 5.90 -5.76
CA TYR A 17 -8.32 5.11 -5.59
C TYR A 17 -9.32 5.84 -4.72
N ASP A 18 -10.60 5.77 -5.08
CA ASP A 18 -11.70 6.21 -4.22
C ASP A 18 -11.80 5.27 -3.00
N ALA A 19 -11.57 5.82 -1.80
CA ALA A 19 -11.57 5.05 -0.57
C ALA A 19 -12.96 4.51 -0.18
N ASN A 20 -14.03 5.02 -0.80
CA ASN A 20 -15.40 4.58 -0.58
C ASN A 20 -15.85 3.47 -1.53
N ARG A 21 -14.94 2.91 -2.34
CA ARG A 21 -15.24 1.72 -3.17
C ARG A 21 -15.01 0.42 -2.42
N VAL A 22 -15.65 0.30 -1.26
CA VAL A 22 -15.68 -0.90 -0.40
C VAL A 22 -17.10 -1.14 0.11
N GLU A 23 -17.48 -2.39 0.38
CA GLU A 23 -18.87 -2.77 0.72
C GLU A 23 -19.46 -2.01 1.92
N SER A 24 -18.62 -1.58 2.88
CA SER A 24 -19.02 -0.85 4.08
C SER A 24 -18.62 0.63 4.05
N ALA A 25 -18.60 1.24 2.86
CA ALA A 25 -18.21 2.63 2.68
C ALA A 25 -18.96 3.59 3.60
N LEU A 26 -18.26 4.65 4.04
CA LEU A 26 -18.83 5.69 4.88
C LEU A 26 -19.10 6.92 4.00
N PRO A 27 -20.26 7.04 3.35
CA PRO A 27 -20.50 8.03 2.29
C PRO A 27 -20.36 9.49 2.74
N LEU A 28 -20.42 9.76 4.04
CA LEU A 28 -20.19 11.09 4.62
C LEU A 28 -18.70 11.50 4.61
N PHE A 29 -17.78 10.54 4.63
CA PHE A 29 -16.35 10.78 4.62
C PHE A 29 -15.80 10.36 3.27
N HIS A 30 -15.19 11.30 2.54
CA HIS A 30 -14.63 11.02 1.22
C HIS A 30 -13.12 11.25 1.23
N ALA A 31 -12.37 10.28 0.74
CA ALA A 31 -10.93 10.34 0.65
C ALA A 31 -10.45 9.62 -0.61
N TYR A 32 -9.34 10.11 -1.17
CA TYR A 32 -8.58 9.38 -2.17
C TYR A 32 -7.37 8.72 -1.52
N LYS A 33 -7.10 7.48 -1.92
CA LYS A 33 -5.97 6.68 -1.48
C LYS A 33 -4.92 6.67 -2.58
N LEU A 34 -3.74 7.22 -2.27
CA LEU A 34 -2.61 7.21 -3.17
C LEU A 34 -1.66 6.09 -2.75
N VAL A 35 -1.31 5.22 -3.70
CA VAL A 35 -0.36 4.13 -3.46
C VAL A 35 0.91 4.42 -4.24
N PHE A 36 2.05 4.46 -3.55
CA PHE A 36 3.36 4.72 -4.15
C PHE A 36 4.22 3.45 -4.17
N LEU A 37 4.86 3.19 -5.31
CA LEU A 37 5.93 2.22 -5.42
C LEU A 37 7.22 2.89 -4.92
N CYS A 38 7.82 2.29 -3.91
CA CYS A 38 8.98 2.84 -3.24
C CYS A 38 10.15 1.86 -3.28
N LYS A 39 11.35 2.41 -3.41
CA LYS A 39 12.61 1.66 -3.30
C LYS A 39 13.23 1.90 -1.95
N ARG A 40 13.59 0.83 -1.26
CA ARG A 40 14.34 0.91 0.02
C ARG A 40 15.73 1.48 -0.24
N ILE A 41 16.11 2.48 0.55
CA ILE A 41 17.43 3.11 0.52
C ILE A 41 18.20 2.96 1.84
N GLY A 42 17.53 2.48 2.91
CA GLY A 42 18.15 2.33 4.21
C GLY A 42 17.14 1.83 5.26
N GLY A 43 17.48 2.07 6.52
CA GLY A 43 16.65 1.72 7.68
C GLY A 43 16.54 0.22 7.95
N GLU A 44 15.92 -0.12 9.07
CA GLU A 44 15.68 -1.49 9.53
C GLU A 44 14.25 -1.63 10.03
N LEU A 45 13.68 -2.83 9.90
CA LEU A 45 12.32 -3.10 10.36
C LEU A 45 12.24 -2.93 11.87
N ARG A 46 11.29 -2.12 12.33
CA ARG A 46 10.98 -1.95 13.75
C ARG A 46 9.51 -1.64 13.96
N SER A 47 9.03 -1.91 15.16
CA SER A 47 7.73 -1.44 15.66
C SER A 47 7.79 0.03 16.10
N SER A 48 6.63 0.60 16.36
CA SER A 48 6.44 1.93 16.95
C SER A 48 5.27 1.91 17.95
N GLU A 49 5.00 3.04 18.61
CA GLU A 49 3.81 3.17 19.47
C GLU A 49 2.49 2.99 18.69
N GLU A 50 2.49 3.27 17.38
CA GLU A 50 1.34 3.12 16.50
C GLU A 50 1.31 1.77 15.76
N THR A 51 2.48 1.14 15.56
CA THR A 51 2.62 -0.09 14.77
C THR A 51 3.27 -1.19 15.60
N LEU A 52 2.48 -2.19 15.99
CA LEU A 52 2.95 -3.29 16.84
C LEU A 52 3.99 -4.20 16.17
N GLU A 53 3.90 -4.38 14.85
CA GLU A 53 4.79 -5.25 14.08
C GLU A 53 4.91 -4.75 12.63
N ALA A 54 6.11 -4.86 12.05
CA ALA A 54 6.36 -4.62 10.64
C ALA A 54 7.21 -5.77 10.06
N ARG A 55 6.72 -6.41 8.98
CA ARG A 55 7.45 -7.48 8.29
C ARG A 55 7.16 -7.51 6.79
N PHE A 56 8.07 -8.15 6.05
CA PHE A 56 7.86 -8.47 4.64
C PHE A 56 7.15 -9.83 4.51
N PHE A 57 6.31 -9.95 3.48
CA PHE A 57 5.59 -11.17 3.16
C PHE A 57 5.96 -11.62 1.74
N PRO A 58 6.17 -12.92 1.50
CA PRO A 58 6.12 -13.49 0.15
C PRO A 58 4.78 -13.18 -0.52
N LEU A 59 4.77 -13.03 -1.85
CA LEU A 59 3.56 -12.66 -2.59
C LEU A 59 2.49 -13.76 -2.59
N ASP A 60 2.91 -15.01 -2.42
CA ASP A 60 2.08 -16.20 -2.29
C ASP A 60 1.70 -16.49 -0.82
N GLU A 61 2.24 -15.76 0.14
CA GLU A 61 1.99 -15.92 1.58
C GLU A 61 1.50 -14.61 2.23
N LEU A 62 0.67 -13.85 1.49
CA LEU A 62 0.05 -12.65 2.04
C LEU A 62 -0.92 -12.98 3.20
N PRO A 63 -1.07 -12.09 4.19
CA PRO A 63 -2.06 -12.25 5.25
C PRO A 63 -3.46 -12.49 4.69
N SER A 64 -4.15 -13.50 5.22
CA SER A 64 -5.52 -13.82 4.83
C SER A 64 -6.54 -12.73 5.20
N ARG A 65 -6.19 -11.84 6.12
CA ARG A 65 -7.02 -10.71 6.55
C ARG A 65 -6.31 -9.39 6.31
N LEU A 66 -6.96 -8.51 5.56
CA LEU A 66 -6.53 -7.12 5.35
C LEU A 66 -7.54 -6.18 6.02
N SER A 67 -7.08 -5.02 6.46
CA SER A 67 -7.99 -3.94 6.86
C SER A 67 -8.58 -3.32 5.60
N ALA A 68 -9.83 -3.68 5.27
CA ALA A 68 -10.47 -3.33 3.99
C ALA A 68 -10.50 -1.81 3.72
N PHE A 69 -10.69 -0.98 4.75
CA PHE A 69 -10.66 0.48 4.62
C PHE A 69 -9.25 1.02 4.27
N ARG A 70 -8.18 0.30 4.64
CA ARG A 70 -6.79 0.69 4.35
C ARG A 70 -6.27 0.07 3.06
N THR A 71 -6.45 -1.23 2.88
CA THR A 71 -5.88 -1.96 1.74
C THR A 71 -6.83 -3.06 1.29
N THR A 72 -7.12 -3.07 -0.01
CA THR A 72 -7.86 -4.16 -0.67
C THR A 72 -6.86 -5.00 -1.49
N PRO A 73 -7.24 -6.23 -1.89
CA PRO A 73 -6.40 -7.05 -2.77
C PRO A 73 -6.01 -6.34 -4.07
N ARG A 74 -6.90 -5.51 -4.62
CA ARG A 74 -6.64 -4.72 -5.84
C ARG A 74 -5.40 -3.85 -5.71
N HIS A 75 -5.26 -3.10 -4.61
CA HIS A 75 -4.09 -2.23 -4.42
C HIS A 75 -2.76 -3.00 -4.42
N ILE A 76 -2.76 -4.22 -3.88
CA ILE A 76 -1.56 -5.08 -3.83
C ILE A 76 -1.25 -5.60 -5.23
N ILE A 77 -2.26 -6.07 -5.97
CA ILE A 77 -2.10 -6.55 -7.35
C ILE A 77 -1.54 -5.44 -8.24
N ASP A 78 -2.16 -4.25 -8.22
CA ASP A 78 -1.71 -3.09 -9.01
C ASP A 78 -0.26 -2.71 -8.66
N ALA A 79 0.15 -2.80 -7.38
CA ALA A 79 1.53 -2.54 -6.97
C ALA A 79 2.53 -3.61 -7.45
N ILE A 80 2.13 -4.88 -7.47
CA ILE A 80 2.93 -5.99 -8.02
C ILE A 80 3.13 -5.82 -9.53
N GLU A 81 2.06 -5.51 -10.26
CA GLU A 81 2.09 -5.23 -11.69
C GLU A 81 3.01 -4.04 -12.00
N ALA A 82 2.84 -2.94 -11.26
CA ALA A 82 3.69 -1.78 -11.38
C ALA A 82 5.16 -2.19 -11.21
N ARG A 83 5.51 -2.91 -10.14
CA ARG A 83 6.89 -3.37 -9.91
C ARG A 83 7.48 -4.18 -11.07
N GLY A 84 6.67 -5.02 -11.74
CA GLY A 84 7.09 -5.86 -12.85
C GLY A 84 7.16 -5.17 -14.21
N ALA A 85 6.50 -4.03 -14.39
CA ALA A 85 6.37 -3.34 -15.68
C ALA A 85 6.71 -1.84 -15.55
N PRO A 86 7.90 -1.40 -16.03
CA PRO A 86 8.32 0.00 -16.03
C PRO A 86 7.37 0.95 -16.78
N GLY A 87 6.63 0.43 -17.76
CA GLY A 87 5.62 1.18 -18.53
C GLY A 87 4.19 1.06 -18.00
N CYS A 88 3.97 0.43 -16.83
CA CYS A 88 2.63 0.36 -16.26
C CYS A 88 2.13 1.76 -15.93
N GLU A 89 0.99 2.12 -16.52
CA GLU A 89 0.29 3.37 -16.24
C GLU A 89 -0.29 3.37 -14.83
N THR A 90 -0.35 4.57 -14.25
CA THR A 90 -1.04 4.83 -12.98
C THR A 90 -2.51 4.45 -13.10
N LYS A 91 -3.03 3.70 -12.11
CA LYS A 91 -4.44 3.31 -12.07
C LYS A 91 -5.28 4.39 -11.39
N PHE A 92 -6.53 4.54 -11.85
CA PHE A 92 -7.49 5.50 -11.30
C PHE A 92 -8.85 4.87 -11.19
N ASP A 93 -9.62 5.32 -10.21
CA ASP A 93 -11.03 5.02 -10.14
C ASP A 93 -11.84 6.08 -9.37
#